data_AF-A0A5F0JLA8-F1
#
_entry.id   AF-A0A5F0JLA8-F1
#
_cell.length_a   1.000
_cell.length_b   1.000
_cell.length_c   1.000
_cell.angle_alpha   90.00
_cell.angle_beta   90.00
_cell.angle_gamma   90.00
#
_symmetry.space_group_name_H-M   'P 1'
#
loop_
_entity.id
_entity.type
_entity.pdbx_description
1 polymer ?
#
loop_
_entity_poly.entity_id
_entity_poly.type
_entity_poly.pdbx_seq_one_letter_code
_entity_poly.pdbx_strand_id
1 'polypeptide(L)'
;MQLKRLALIVLIAPFVSACFSKPFQPPTADADLWEKPGASHQDVVASMLACGEKNGSGIDPKASFQEMAQRFVCMKRAGYTRRDGFDICALHPKEPLKACESAQ
;
A
#
# COMPACT_ATOMS: atom_id res chain seq x y z
N MET A 1 16.28 21.07 -44.77
CA MET A 1 16.40 19.74 -44.13
C MET A 1 16.15 19.76 -42.62
N GLN A 2 16.60 20.77 -41.88
CA GLN A 2 16.47 20.84 -40.42
C GLN A 2 15.02 20.94 -39.91
N LEU A 3 14.16 21.70 -40.58
CA LEU A 3 12.75 21.89 -40.16
C LEU A 3 11.93 20.59 -40.24
N LYS A 4 12.18 19.74 -41.25
CA LYS A 4 11.51 18.44 -41.39
C LYS A 4 11.96 17.43 -40.30
N ARG A 5 13.23 17.50 -39.89
CA ARG A 5 13.77 16.66 -38.81
C ARG A 5 13.22 17.08 -37.44
N LEU A 6 13.13 18.39 -37.19
CA LEU A 6 12.50 18.95 -35.99
C LEU A 6 11.01 18.60 -35.92
N ALA A 7 10.28 18.74 -37.03
CA ALA A 7 8.86 18.36 -37.08
C ALA A 7 8.63 16.88 -36.78
N LEU A 8 9.50 16.00 -37.28
CA LEU A 8 9.44 14.56 -37.03
C LEU A 8 9.68 14.23 -35.55
N ILE A 9 10.66 14.88 -34.91
CA ILE A 9 10.97 14.67 -33.49
C ILE A 9 9.81 15.13 -32.59
N VAL A 10 9.21 16.29 -32.88
CA VAL A 10 8.06 16.81 -32.11
C VAL A 10 6.83 15.91 -32.23
N LEU A 11 6.62 15.29 -33.40
CA LEU A 11 5.49 14.36 -33.63
C LEU A 11 5.67 13.00 -32.94
N ILE A 12 6.90 12.52 -32.78
CA ILE A 12 7.18 11.19 -32.21
C ILE A 12 7.34 11.24 -30.68
N ALA A 13 7.83 12.36 -30.13
CA ALA A 13 8.01 12.56 -28.69
C ALA A 13 6.79 12.22 -27.79
N PRO A 14 5.53 12.56 -28.14
CA PRO A 14 4.38 12.20 -27.30
C PRO A 14 4.08 10.70 -27.32
N PHE A 15 4.30 9.99 -28.44
CA PHE A 15 4.05 8.55 -28.54
C PHE A 15 4.97 7.71 -27.65
N VAL A 16 6.21 8.15 -27.44
CA VAL A 16 7.14 7.46 -26.52
C VAL A 16 6.77 7.68 -25.06
N SER A 17 6.14 8.81 -24.72
CA SER A 17 5.74 9.13 -23.33
C SER A 17 4.54 8.32 -22.82
N ALA A 18 3.71 7.79 -23.73
CA ALA A 18 2.53 6.99 -23.39
C ALA A 18 2.87 5.57 -22.89
N CYS A 19 4.07 5.05 -23.18
CA CYS A 19 4.49 3.73 -22.69
C CYS A 19 4.95 3.74 -21.21
N PHE A 20 5.33 4.90 -20.67
CA PHE A 20 5.93 5.00 -19.33
C PHE A 20 4.98 5.57 -18.28
N SER A 21 3.93 6.26 -18.69
CA SER A 21 2.92 6.76 -17.76
C SER A 21 1.80 5.74 -17.60
N LYS A 22 1.46 5.42 -16.34
CA LYS A 22 0.24 4.68 -15.97
C LYS A 22 -0.75 5.66 -15.34
N PRO A 23 -1.29 6.63 -16.10
CA PRO A 23 -2.22 7.60 -15.54
C PRO A 23 -3.50 6.88 -15.09
N PHE A 24 -4.06 7.31 -13.96
CA PHE A 24 -5.34 6.83 -13.42
C PHE A 24 -5.37 5.37 -12.93
N GLN A 25 -4.23 4.77 -12.56
CA GLN A 25 -4.30 3.53 -11.79
C GLN A 25 -4.86 3.81 -10.40
N PRO A 26 -5.74 2.93 -9.88
CA PRO A 26 -6.13 3.01 -8.48
C PRO A 26 -4.88 2.93 -7.61
N PRO A 27 -4.87 3.58 -6.43
CA PRO A 27 -3.80 3.42 -5.48
C PRO A 27 -3.61 1.93 -5.19
N THR A 28 -2.36 1.54 -4.97
CA THR A 28 -2.00 0.16 -4.61
C THR A 28 -2.84 -0.28 -3.41
N ALA A 29 -3.38 -1.50 -3.45
CA ALA A 29 -4.15 -2.02 -2.33
C ALA A 29 -3.21 -2.24 -1.12
N ASP A 30 -3.70 -2.06 0.10
CA ASP A 30 -2.87 -2.28 1.29
C ASP A 30 -2.31 -3.71 1.36
N ALA A 31 -3.06 -4.70 0.86
CA ALA A 31 -2.61 -6.09 0.70
C ALA A 31 -1.32 -6.23 -0.13
N ASP A 32 -1.09 -5.39 -1.12
CA ASP A 32 0.13 -5.44 -1.92
C ASP A 32 1.36 -4.90 -1.17
N LEU A 33 1.17 -4.27 -0.01
CA LEU A 33 2.24 -3.70 0.80
C LEU A 33 2.70 -4.67 1.89
N TRP A 34 1.88 -5.66 2.25
CA TRP A 34 2.23 -6.72 3.18
C TRP A 34 2.95 -7.88 2.48
N GLU A 35 3.93 -8.44 3.16
CA GLU A 35 4.66 -9.60 2.68
C GLU A 35 5.06 -10.54 3.81
N LYS A 36 5.18 -11.81 3.45
CA LYS A 36 5.69 -12.89 4.30
C LYS A 36 6.31 -13.95 3.39
N PRO A 37 7.49 -14.51 3.72
CA PRO A 37 8.11 -15.54 2.89
C PRO A 37 7.16 -16.69 2.59
N GLY A 38 6.93 -16.97 1.31
CA GLY A 38 6.06 -18.05 0.84
C GLY A 38 4.56 -17.74 0.84
N ALA A 39 4.12 -16.57 1.29
CA ALA A 39 2.71 -16.17 1.23
C ALA A 39 2.33 -15.66 -0.17
N SER A 40 1.19 -16.11 -0.67
CA SER A 40 0.56 -15.54 -1.86
C SER A 40 -0.21 -14.26 -1.51
N HIS A 41 -0.60 -13.48 -2.52
CA HIS A 41 -1.50 -12.34 -2.32
C HIS A 41 -2.83 -12.76 -1.68
N GLN A 42 -3.34 -13.94 -2.00
CA GLN A 42 -4.58 -14.46 -1.39
C GLN A 42 -4.42 -14.74 0.10
N ASP A 43 -3.25 -15.24 0.52
CA ASP A 43 -2.93 -15.46 1.93
C ASP A 43 -2.85 -14.15 2.71
N VAL A 44 -2.28 -13.11 2.10
CA VAL A 44 -2.25 -11.76 2.68
C VAL A 44 -3.67 -11.24 2.89
N VAL A 45 -4.52 -11.27 1.86
CA VAL A 45 -5.90 -10.80 1.97
C VAL A 45 -6.68 -11.62 3.00
N ALA A 46 -6.51 -12.95 3.03
CA ALA A 46 -7.13 -13.81 4.02
C ALA A 46 -6.68 -13.44 5.45
N SER A 47 -5.40 -13.14 5.65
CA SER A 47 -4.87 -12.70 6.95
C SER A 47 -5.40 -11.32 7.33
N MET A 48 -5.51 -10.37 6.40
CA MET A 48 -6.09 -9.06 6.65
C MET A 48 -7.55 -9.19 7.11
N LEU A 49 -8.34 -10.00 6.40
CA LEU A 49 -9.73 -10.29 6.78
C LEU A 49 -9.82 -10.95 8.16
N ALA A 50 -8.94 -11.91 8.46
CA ALA A 50 -8.87 -12.54 9.78
C ALA A 50 -8.48 -11.55 10.89
N CYS A 51 -7.67 -10.55 10.56
CA CYS A 51 -7.27 -9.47 11.47
C CYS A 51 -8.32 -8.36 11.63
N GLY A 52 -9.45 -8.44 10.91
CA GLY A 52 -10.58 -7.51 11.05
C GLY A 52 -10.66 -6.43 9.98
N GLU A 53 -9.84 -6.51 8.92
CA GLU A 53 -10.07 -5.69 7.73
C GLU A 53 -11.32 -6.15 6.97
N LYS A 54 -11.97 -5.22 6.27
CA LYS A 54 -13.18 -5.52 5.48
C LYS A 54 -12.85 -6.11 4.11
N ASN A 55 -11.67 -5.82 3.58
CA ASN A 55 -11.17 -6.26 2.28
C ASN A 55 -9.65 -5.98 2.19
N GLY A 56 -9.03 -6.38 1.09
CA GLY A 56 -7.59 -6.18 0.86
C GLY A 56 -7.14 -4.73 0.61
N SER A 57 -8.06 -3.75 0.52
CA SER A 57 -7.67 -2.35 0.34
C SER A 57 -7.11 -1.72 1.61
N GLY A 58 -7.43 -2.27 2.79
CA GLY A 58 -7.08 -1.68 4.10
C GLY A 58 -7.81 -0.37 4.42
N ILE A 59 -8.74 0.08 3.55
CA ILE A 59 -9.48 1.33 3.74
C ILE A 59 -10.77 1.05 4.50
N ASP A 60 -10.86 1.59 5.72
CA ASP A 60 -12.09 1.62 6.50
C ASP A 60 -12.32 3.04 7.06
N PRO A 61 -13.12 3.88 6.40
CA PRO A 61 -13.33 5.28 6.82
C PRO A 61 -13.98 5.44 8.19
N LYS A 62 -14.52 4.35 8.75
CA LYS A 62 -15.17 4.34 10.06
C LYS A 62 -14.26 3.79 11.17
N ALA A 63 -13.10 3.24 10.82
CA ALA A 63 -12.18 2.70 11.81
C ALA A 63 -11.50 3.82 12.59
N SER A 64 -11.50 3.69 13.91
CA SER A 64 -10.69 4.49 14.81
C SER A 64 -9.20 4.14 14.66
N PHE A 65 -8.32 5.04 15.10
CA PHE A 65 -6.88 4.77 15.16
C PHE A 65 -6.54 3.54 16.02
N GLN A 66 -7.32 3.28 17.07
CA GLN A 66 -7.14 2.08 17.90
C GLN A 66 -7.46 0.81 17.12
N GLU A 67 -8.55 0.78 16.36
CA GLU A 67 -8.91 -0.37 15.52
C GLU A 67 -7.88 -0.59 14.41
N MET A 68 -7.43 0.48 13.74
CA MET A 68 -6.37 0.38 12.74
C MET A 68 -5.08 -0.19 13.35
N ALA A 69 -4.70 0.25 14.56
CA ALA A 69 -3.53 -0.27 15.26
C ALA A 69 -3.67 -1.75 15.64
N GLN A 70 -4.86 -2.16 16.07
CA GLN A 70 -5.15 -3.58 16.37
C GLN A 70 -4.99 -4.46 15.13
N ARG A 71 -5.55 -4.04 13.99
CA ARG A 71 -5.44 -4.78 12.71
C ARG A 71 -3.99 -4.86 12.23
N PHE A 72 -3.27 -3.75 12.30
CA PHE A 72 -1.84 -3.68 11.96
C PHE A 72 -0.98 -4.61 12.82
N VAL A 73 -1.14 -4.55 14.14
CA VAL A 73 -0.39 -5.41 15.07
C VAL A 73 -0.76 -6.88 14.89
N CYS A 74 -2.03 -7.19 14.59
CA CYS A 74 -2.46 -8.53 14.25
C CYS A 74 -1.70 -9.09 13.02
N MET A 75 -1.57 -8.30 11.94
CA MET A 75 -0.78 -8.70 10.77
C MET A 75 0.68 -8.94 11.12
N LYS A 76 1.31 -8.07 11.93
CA LYS A 76 2.69 -8.27 12.40
C LYS A 76 2.83 -9.55 13.22
N ARG A 77 1.87 -9.86 14.10
CA ARG A 77 1.84 -11.11 14.89
C ARG A 77 1.64 -12.36 14.02
N ALA A 78 0.92 -12.25 12.92
CA ALA A 78 0.79 -13.31 11.92
C ALA A 78 2.08 -13.52 11.09
N GLY A 79 3.12 -12.73 11.34
CA GLY A 79 4.44 -12.83 10.72
C GLY A 79 4.55 -12.08 9.40
N TYR A 80 3.64 -11.14 9.12
CA TYR A 80 3.74 -10.26 7.95
C TYR A 80 4.53 -8.99 8.29
N THR A 81 5.28 -8.50 7.31
CA THR A 81 5.98 -7.22 7.34
C THR A 81 5.48 -6.33 6.22
N ARG A 82 5.70 -5.02 6.33
CA ARG A 82 5.37 -4.09 5.24
C ARG A 82 6.60 -3.67 4.46
N ARG A 83 6.46 -3.57 3.14
CA ARG A 83 7.51 -3.12 2.23
C ARG A 83 7.74 -1.61 2.21
N ASP A 84 6.72 -0.84 2.53
CA ASP A 84 6.75 0.63 2.49
C ASP A 84 7.33 1.26 3.77
N GLY A 85 7.73 0.45 4.75
CA GLY A 85 8.27 0.91 6.03
C GLY A 85 7.23 1.57 6.95
N PHE A 86 5.94 1.51 6.60
CA PHE A 86 4.88 2.08 7.43
C PHE A 86 4.74 1.31 8.75
N ASP A 87 4.74 2.03 9.87
CA ASP A 87 4.42 1.48 11.18
C ASP A 87 3.49 2.41 11.94
N ILE A 88 2.24 1.99 12.12
CA ILE A 88 1.23 2.78 12.85
C ILE A 88 1.62 3.00 14.31
N CYS A 89 2.41 2.09 14.89
CA CYS A 89 2.88 2.17 16.26
C CYS A 89 4.06 3.13 16.42
N ALA A 90 4.73 3.48 15.32
CA ALA A 90 5.75 4.53 15.30
C ALA A 90 5.15 5.92 15.07
N LEU A 91 3.85 6.01 14.75
CA LEU A 91 3.16 7.29 14.75
C LEU A 91 3.06 7.78 16.20
N HIS A 92 3.12 9.09 16.40
CA HIS A 92 2.92 9.74 17.71
C HIS A 92 1.53 10.39 17.80
N PRO A 93 0.44 9.59 17.89
CA PRO A 93 -0.89 10.15 18.09
C PRO A 93 -1.03 10.79 19.48
N LYS A 94 -2.04 11.65 19.63
CA LYS A 94 -2.33 12.34 20.89
C LYS A 94 -2.67 11.38 22.04
N GLU A 95 -3.27 10.24 21.73
CA GLU A 95 -3.61 9.19 22.68
C GLU A 95 -2.78 7.94 22.39
N PRO A 96 -2.28 7.24 23.41
CA PRO A 96 -1.49 6.02 23.22
C PRO A 96 -2.32 4.91 22.56
N LEU A 97 -1.71 4.20 21.61
CA LEU A 97 -2.34 3.08 20.92
C LEU A 97 -2.12 1.79 21.71
N LYS A 98 -3.17 1.29 22.37
CA LYS A 98 -3.07 0.12 23.27
C LYS A 98 -2.55 -1.14 22.56
N ALA A 99 -2.90 -1.31 21.29
CA ALA A 99 -2.41 -2.44 20.50
C ALA A 99 -0.88 -2.45 20.38
N CYS A 100 -0.26 -1.28 20.32
CA CYS A 100 1.17 -1.11 20.10
C CYS A 100 2.00 -1.38 21.36
N GLU A 101 1.43 -1.19 22.56
CA GLU A 101 2.08 -1.52 23.83
C GLU A 101 2.39 -3.01 23.96
N SER A 102 1.59 -3.84 23.30
CA SER A 102 1.70 -5.31 23.34
C SER A 102 2.49 -5.90 22.16
N ALA A 103 3.09 -5.06 21.33
CA ALA A 103 3.90 -5.44 20.17
C ALA A 103 5.41 -5.14 20.36
N GLN A 104 5.78 -4.67 21.56
CA GLN A 104 7.13 -4.30 21.98
C GLN A 104 7.81 -5.43 22.75
#